data_AF-A0A3R6F9H0-F1
#
_entry.id   AF-A0A3R6F9H0-F1
#
_cell.length_a   1.000
_cell.length_b   1.000
_cell.length_c   1.000
_cell.angle_alpha   90.00
_cell.angle_beta   90.00
_cell.angle_gamma   90.00
#
_symmetry.space_group_name_H-M   'P 1'
#
loop_
_entity.id
_entity.type
_entity.pdbx_description
1 polymer ?
#
loop_
_entity_poly.entity_id
_entity_poly.type
_entity_poly.pdbx_seq_one_letter_code
_entity_poly.pdbx_strand_id
1 'polypeptide(L)'
;MNERMKELRKAMGKSQEEFGKILGITKSGVSDIESGRRNVTEQHIIMLRNENVNEDWLRTGNGEMFIPKTKNEQINEMLVDVLKCEDSDFKKRLITALSKLDDTGWNALEKFIDSIANQSQEE
;
A
#
# COMPACT_ATOMS: atom_id res chain seq x y z
N MET A 1 0.01 -22.58 -3.59
CA MET A 1 -0.87 -21.41 -3.36
C MET A 1 -1.20 -21.24 -1.88
N ASN A 2 -1.57 -22.29 -1.15
CA ASN A 2 -1.82 -22.23 0.30
C ASN A 2 -0.64 -21.65 1.11
N GLU A 3 0.60 -22.08 0.86
CA GLU A 3 1.78 -21.46 1.50
C GLU A 3 1.94 -19.97 1.14
N ARG A 4 1.68 -19.59 -0.12
CA ARG A 4 1.70 -18.18 -0.54
C ARG A 4 0.61 -17.34 0.13
N MET A 5 -0.55 -17.90 0.47
CA MET A 5 -1.55 -17.20 1.29
C MET A 5 -1.00 -16.86 2.69
N LYS A 6 -0.24 -17.79 3.27
CA LYS A 6 0.39 -17.59 4.58
C LYS A 6 1.53 -16.57 4.51
N GLU A 7 2.34 -16.63 3.46
CA GLU A 7 3.39 -15.63 3.18
C GLU A 7 2.78 -14.23 3.01
N LEU A 8 1.75 -14.13 2.16
CA LEU A 8 1.03 -12.89 1.90
C LEU A 8 0.47 -12.27 3.18
N ARG A 9 -0.25 -13.06 3.99
CA ARG A 9 -0.80 -12.57 5.26
C ARG A 9 0.30 -11.99 6.16
N LYS A 10 1.43 -12.70 6.27
CA LYS A 10 2.56 -12.26 7.09
C LYS A 10 3.18 -10.98 6.54
N ALA A 11 3.35 -10.87 5.22
CA ALA A 11 3.86 -9.66 4.57
C ALA A 11 2.95 -8.45 4.78
N MET A 12 1.63 -8.66 4.83
CA MET A 12 0.65 -7.64 5.21
C MET A 12 0.66 -7.30 6.71
N GLY A 13 1.44 -8.00 7.54
CA GLY A 13 1.49 -7.81 8.99
C GLY A 13 0.20 -8.20 9.72
N LYS A 14 -0.66 -9.02 9.11
CA LYS A 14 -2.00 -9.33 9.63
C LYS A 14 -2.04 -10.64 10.43
N SER A 15 -2.84 -10.65 11.49
CA SER A 15 -3.27 -11.89 12.15
C SER A 15 -4.18 -12.71 11.23
N GLN A 16 -4.34 -14.01 11.52
CA GLN A 16 -5.29 -14.86 10.78
C GLN A 16 -6.74 -14.37 10.90
N GLU A 17 -7.08 -13.69 12.00
CA GLU A 17 -8.40 -13.11 12.18
C GLU A 17 -8.63 -11.90 11.27
N GLU A 18 -7.69 -10.95 11.25
CA GLU A 18 -7.76 -9.78 10.38
C GLU A 18 -7.74 -10.15 8.90
N PHE A 19 -6.94 -11.15 8.53
CA PHE A 19 -6.92 -11.68 7.17
C PHE A 19 -8.22 -12.40 6.81
N GLY A 20 -8.83 -13.09 7.78
CA GLY A 20 -10.15 -13.69 7.63
C GLY A 20 -11.23 -12.66 7.33
N LYS A 21 -11.19 -11.49 8.00
CA LYS A 21 -12.11 -10.37 7.73
C LYS A 21 -12.03 -9.89 6.29
N ILE A 22 -10.83 -9.80 5.71
CA ILE A 22 -10.62 -9.45 4.28
C ILE A 22 -11.27 -10.48 3.36
N LEU A 23 -11.06 -11.76 3.66
CA LEU A 23 -11.55 -12.87 2.84
C LEU A 23 -13.02 -13.24 3.10
N GLY A 24 -13.69 -12.56 4.05
CA GLY A 24 -15.06 -12.89 4.46
C GLY A 24 -15.19 -14.27 5.14
N ILE A 25 -14.14 -14.78 5.77
CA ILE A 25 -14.10 -16.09 6.43
C ILE A 25 -13.59 -16.00 7.87
N THR A 26 -13.83 -17.06 8.64
CA THR A 26 -13.35 -17.15 10.02
C THR A 26 -11.83 -17.34 10.10
N LYS A 27 -11.24 -17.01 11.26
CA LYS A 27 -9.84 -17.36 11.59
C LYS A 27 -9.52 -18.84 11.33
N SER A 28 -10.44 -19.74 11.68
CA SER A 28 -10.28 -21.18 11.42
C SER A 28 -10.27 -21.49 9.92
N GLY A 29 -11.10 -20.81 9.12
CA GLY A 29 -11.08 -20.92 7.66
C GLY A 29 -9.74 -20.49 7.06
N VAL A 30 -9.14 -19.41 7.55
CA VAL A 30 -7.78 -19.00 7.16
C VAL A 30 -6.75 -20.07 7.53
N SER A 31 -6.81 -20.59 8.76
CA SER A 31 -5.88 -21.65 9.21
C SER A 31 -6.00 -22.93 8.36
N ASP A 32 -7.21 -23.32 7.99
CA ASP A 32 -7.46 -24.46 7.10
C ASP A 32 -6.91 -24.23 5.70
N ILE A 33 -7.02 -23.00 5.18
CA ILE A 33 -6.38 -22.63 3.91
C ILE A 33 -4.86 -22.68 4.06
N GLU A 34 -4.26 -22.03 5.06
CA GLU A 34 -2.80 -21.98 5.21
C GLU A 34 -2.16 -23.34 5.46
N SER A 35 -2.90 -24.29 6.04
CA SER A 35 -2.43 -25.66 6.28
C SER A 35 -2.71 -26.61 5.09
N GLY A 36 -3.34 -26.12 4.02
CA GLY A 36 -3.70 -26.94 2.86
C GLY A 36 -4.92 -27.84 3.05
N ARG A 37 -5.61 -27.77 4.19
CA ARG A 37 -6.87 -28.51 4.42
C ARG A 37 -8.02 -28.00 3.55
N ARG A 38 -8.00 -26.71 3.20
CA ARG A 38 -8.97 -26.09 2.28
C ARG A 38 -8.25 -25.46 1.09
N ASN A 39 -8.87 -25.56 -0.08
CA ASN A 39 -8.39 -24.90 -1.27
C ASN A 39 -8.68 -23.39 -1.24
N VAL A 40 -7.78 -22.62 -1.87
CA VAL A 40 -8.05 -21.22 -2.18
C VAL A 40 -9.08 -21.18 -3.30
N THR A 41 -10.16 -20.42 -3.10
CA THR A 41 -11.23 -20.25 -4.09
C THR A 41 -10.93 -19.05 -4.97
N GLU A 42 -11.60 -18.97 -6.11
CA GLU A 42 -11.49 -17.82 -7.00
C GLU A 42 -11.99 -16.53 -6.36
N GLN A 43 -13.00 -16.63 -5.48
CA GLN A 43 -13.48 -15.49 -4.70
C GLN A 43 -12.38 -14.91 -3.79
N HIS A 44 -11.56 -15.76 -3.16
CA HIS A 44 -10.45 -15.27 -2.34
C HIS A 44 -9.44 -14.49 -3.19
N ILE A 45 -9.16 -14.95 -4.42
CA ILE A 45 -8.20 -14.30 -5.32
C ILE A 45 -8.73 -12.93 -5.75
N ILE A 46 -10.02 -12.83 -6.10
CA ILE A 46 -10.67 -11.56 -6.42
C ILE A 46 -10.58 -10.57 -5.26
N MET A 47 -10.88 -11.03 -4.04
CA MET A 47 -10.80 -10.19 -2.84
C MET A 47 -9.36 -9.68 -2.60
N LEU A 48 -8.36 -10.54 -2.78
CA LEU A 48 -6.95 -10.14 -2.61
C LEU A 48 -6.46 -9.20 -3.71
N ARG A 49 -6.99 -9.32 -4.94
CA ARG A 49 -6.68 -8.36 -6.01
C ARG A 49 -7.13 -6.94 -5.64
N ASN A 50 -8.27 -6.79 -4.96
CA ASN A 50 -8.73 -5.51 -4.45
C ASN A 50 -7.85 -4.94 -3.33
N GLU A 51 -7.09 -5.81 -2.66
CA GLU A 51 -6.05 -5.44 -1.68
C GLU A 51 -4.68 -5.24 -2.34
N ASN A 52 -4.65 -4.97 -3.65
CA ASN A 52 -3.45 -4.67 -4.43
C ASN A 52 -2.43 -5.83 -4.50
N VAL A 53 -2.89 -7.07 -4.35
CA VAL A 53 -2.08 -8.28 -4.47
C VAL A 53 -1.94 -8.69 -5.93
N ASN A 54 -0.73 -9.06 -6.35
CA ASN A 54 -0.47 -9.57 -7.68
C ASN A 54 -0.97 -11.01 -7.80
N GLU A 55 -1.96 -11.21 -8.68
CA GLU A 55 -2.55 -12.52 -8.90
C GLU A 55 -1.59 -13.52 -9.53
N ASP A 56 -0.72 -13.08 -10.46
CA ASP A 56 0.27 -13.99 -11.06
C ASP A 56 1.19 -14.55 -9.98
N TRP A 57 1.73 -13.68 -9.12
CA TRP A 57 2.51 -14.12 -7.97
C TRP A 57 1.71 -15.07 -7.07
N LEU A 58 0.45 -14.79 -6.77
CA LEU A 58 -0.35 -15.66 -5.90
C LEU A 58 -0.56 -17.07 -6.53
N ARG A 59 -0.75 -17.15 -7.85
CA ARG A 59 -0.99 -18.40 -8.56
C ARG A 59 0.28 -19.18 -8.90
N THR A 60 1.32 -18.49 -9.34
CA THR A 60 2.54 -19.11 -9.89
C THR A 60 3.74 -18.95 -8.98
N GLY A 61 3.79 -17.87 -8.20
CA GLY A 61 4.96 -17.45 -7.42
C GLY A 61 5.91 -16.51 -8.19
N ASN A 62 5.55 -16.14 -9.42
CA ASN A 62 6.38 -15.28 -10.26
C ASN A 62 6.04 -13.80 -10.07
N GLY A 63 7.04 -12.94 -10.19
CA GLY A 63 6.91 -11.50 -10.04
C GLY A 63 6.80 -11.04 -8.58
N GLU A 64 6.43 -9.78 -8.40
CA GLU A 64 6.30 -9.16 -7.08
C GLU A 64 4.98 -9.56 -6.41
N MET A 65 5.00 -9.66 -5.08
CA MET A 65 3.82 -10.03 -4.27
C MET A 65 2.68 -9.02 -4.38
N PHE A 66 3.02 -7.74 -4.38
CA PHE A 66 2.07 -6.63 -4.50
C PHE A 66 2.22 -5.97 -5.86
N ILE A 67 1.12 -5.45 -6.40
CA ILE A 67 1.16 -4.62 -7.60
C ILE A 67 1.77 -3.28 -7.19
N PRO A 68 2.88 -2.83 -7.80
CA PRO A 68 3.46 -1.53 -7.48
C PRO A 68 2.43 -0.44 -7.74
N LYS A 69 2.14 0.37 -6.72
CA LYS A 69 1.32 1.55 -6.92
C LYS A 69 2.02 2.49 -7.89
N THR A 70 1.27 3.01 -8.85
CA THR A 70 1.75 4.11 -9.68
C THR A 70 2.03 5.33 -8.81
N LYS A 71 2.91 6.24 -9.26
CA LYS A 71 3.18 7.49 -8.56
C LYS A 71 1.89 8.29 -8.30
N ASN A 72 0.94 8.24 -9.22
CA ASN A 72 -0.35 8.92 -9.09
C ASN A 72 -1.21 8.32 -7.98
N GLU A 73 -1.24 6.98 -7.84
CA GLU A 73 -1.97 6.31 -6.74
C GLU A 73 -1.36 6.66 -5.39
N GLN A 74 -0.03 6.69 -5.29
CA GLN A 74 0.66 7.11 -4.06
C GLN A 74 0.33 8.55 -3.68
N ILE A 75 0.33 9.47 -4.65
CA ILE A 75 -0.06 10.87 -4.44
C ILE A 75 -1.52 10.96 -3.99
N ASN A 76 -2.43 10.25 -4.66
CA ASN A 76 -3.86 10.28 -4.34
C ASN A 76 -4.16 9.79 -2.93
N GLU A 77 -3.56 8.67 -2.51
CA GLU A 77 -3.74 8.14 -1.15
C GLU A 77 -3.22 9.12 -0.10
N MET A 78 -2.04 9.71 -0.33
CA MET A 78 -1.48 10.72 0.56
C MET A 78 -2.41 11.93 0.69
N LEU A 79 -2.96 12.43 -0.42
CA LEU A 79 -3.90 13.56 -0.41
C LEU A 79 -5.20 13.21 0.33
N VAL A 80 -5.74 12.00 0.14
CA VAL A 80 -6.94 11.54 0.86
C VAL A 80 -6.71 11.55 2.38
N ASP A 81 -5.54 11.11 2.83
CA ASP A 81 -5.22 11.12 4.26
C ASP A 81 -5.00 12.53 4.79
N VAL A 82 -4.36 13.42 4.02
CA VAL A 82 -4.21 14.84 4.38
C VAL A 82 -5.56 15.55 4.50
N LEU A 83 -6.53 15.22 3.63
CA LEU A 83 -7.86 15.82 3.68
C LEU A 83 -8.66 15.45 4.95
N LYS A 84 -8.37 14.29 5.55
CA LYS A 84 -8.97 13.84 6.81
C LYS A 84 -8.37 14.54 8.04
N CYS A 85 -7.21 15.17 7.92
CA CYS A 85 -6.56 15.87 9.02
C CYS A 85 -7.32 17.15 9.41
N GLU A 86 -7.14 17.59 10.66
CA GLU A 86 -7.56 18.91 11.12
C GLU A 86 -6.77 20.02 10.41
N ASP A 87 -7.34 21.22 10.33
CA ASP A 87 -6.69 22.36 9.65
C ASP A 87 -5.41 22.84 10.34
N SER A 88 -5.24 22.50 11.62
CA SER A 88 -4.03 22.77 12.40
C SER A 88 -2.86 21.84 12.03
N ASP A 89 -3.14 20.69 11.42
CA ASP A 89 -2.16 19.67 11.08
C ASP A 89 -1.12 20.20 10.07
N PHE A 90 0.15 19.91 10.33
CA PHE A 90 1.24 20.39 9.51
C PHE A 90 1.11 19.95 8.05
N LYS A 91 0.72 18.69 7.78
CA LYS A 91 0.62 18.16 6.41
C LYS A 91 -0.46 18.92 5.63
N LYS A 92 -1.60 19.19 6.27
CA LYS A 92 -2.70 19.93 5.63
C LYS A 92 -2.35 21.39 5.39
N ARG A 93 -1.69 22.04 6.36
CA ARG A 93 -1.16 23.40 6.20
C ARG A 93 -0.12 23.50 5.09
N LEU A 94 0.78 22.52 4.99
CA LEU A 94 1.79 22.45 3.95
C LEU A 94 1.15 22.31 2.56
N ILE A 95 0.27 21.33 2.34
CA ILE A 95 -0.40 21.14 1.04
C ILE A 95 -1.20 22.39 0.64
N THR A 96 -1.87 23.03 1.61
CA THR A 96 -2.61 24.29 1.37
C THR A 96 -1.68 25.45 1.00
N ALA A 97 -0.47 25.49 1.55
CA ALA A 97 0.53 26.49 1.18
C ALA A 97 1.07 26.21 -0.24
N LEU A 98 1.38 24.95 -0.55
CA LEU A 98 1.85 24.52 -1.87
C LEU A 98 0.83 24.86 -2.97
N SER A 99 -0.47 24.68 -2.70
CA SER A 99 -1.52 24.98 -3.68
C SER A 99 -1.63 26.48 -4.04
N LYS A 100 -0.97 27.36 -3.28
CA LYS A 100 -0.96 28.81 -3.50
C LYS A 100 0.35 29.30 -4.13
N LEU A 101 1.32 28.41 -4.37
CA LEU A 101 2.58 28.78 -4.99
C LEU A 101 2.37 29.10 -6.47
N ASP A 102 3.03 30.17 -6.91
CA ASP A 102 3.22 30.51 -8.32
C ASP A 102 4.49 29.82 -8.87
N ASP A 103 4.78 30.02 -10.16
CA ASP A 103 5.94 29.41 -10.83
C ASP A 103 7.26 29.78 -10.13
N THR A 104 7.37 31.01 -9.60
CA THR A 104 8.56 31.44 -8.84
C THR A 104 8.72 30.62 -7.57
N GLY A 105 7.63 30.42 -6.82
CA GLY A 105 7.60 29.58 -5.63
C GLY A 105 7.95 28.12 -5.91
N TRP A 106 7.40 27.54 -6.99
CA TRP A 106 7.71 26.18 -7.40
C TRP A 106 9.19 26.00 -7.79
N ASN A 107 9.76 26.95 -8.55
CA ASN A 107 11.18 26.93 -8.91
C ASN A 107 12.10 27.02 -7.67
N ALA A 108 11.71 27.79 -6.65
CA ALA A 108 12.47 27.88 -5.41
C ALA A 108 12.39 26.57 -4.61
N LEU A 109 11.22 25.93 -4.58
CA LEU A 109 11.02 24.64 -3.93
C LEU A 109 11.82 23.52 -4.60
N GLU A 110 11.85 23.49 -5.94
CA GLU A 110 12.66 22.54 -6.71
C GLU A 110 14.15 22.64 -6.33
N LYS A 111 14.70 23.86 -6.33
CA LYS A 111 16.09 24.11 -5.90
C LYS A 111 16.38 23.67 -4.47
N PHE A 112 15.40 23.83 -3.58
CA PHE A 112 15.52 23.40 -2.19
C PHE A 112 15.52 21.87 -2.06
N ILE A 113 14.69 21.18 -2.85
CA ILE A 113 14.68 19.71 -2.88
C ILE A 113 16.02 19.19 -3.43
N ASP A 114 16.52 19.77 -4.51
CA ASP A 114 17.81 19.38 -5.11
C ASP A 114 18.98 19.57 -4.15
N SER A 115 18.98 20.64 -3.34
CA SER A 115 20.06 20.87 -2.38
C SER A 115 20.09 19.82 -1.27
N ILE A 116 18.94 19.35 -0.80
CA ILE A 116 18.84 18.27 0.20
C ILE A 116 19.23 16.92 -0.41
N ALA A 117 18.78 16.64 -1.64
CA ALA A 117 19.08 15.39 -2.33
C ALA A 117 20.60 15.23 -2.58
N ASN A 118 21.29 16.32 -2.93
CA ASN A 118 22.74 16.31 -3.15
C ASN A 118 23.55 16.14 -1.85
N GLN A 119 23.06 16.67 -0.72
CA GLN A 119 23.70 16.45 0.59
C GLN A 119 23.61 15.00 1.08
N SER A 120 22.66 14.23 0.57
CA SER A 120 22.42 12.84 0.99
C SER A 120 23.29 11.81 0.24
N GLN A 121 24.13 12.25 -0.72
CA GLN A 121 25.01 11.39 -1.53
C GLN A 121 26.49 11.48 -1.13
N GLU A 122 26.84 12.32 -0.14
CA GLU A 122 28.22 12.52 0.34
C GLU A 122 28.55 11.79 1.66
N GLU A 123 27.62 10.98 2.20
CA GLU A 123 27.82 10.11 3.38
C GLU A 123 27.85 8.62 2.99
#